data_AF-A0A848EQJ0-F1
#
_entry.id   AF-A0A848EQJ0-F1
#
_cell.length_a   1.000
_cell.length_b   1.000
_cell.length_c   1.000
_cell.angle_alpha   90.00
_cell.angle_beta   90.00
_cell.angle_gamma   90.00
#
_symmetry.space_group_name_H-M   'P 1'
#
loop_
_entity.id
_entity.type
_entity.pdbx_description
1 polymer ?
#
loop_
_entity_poly.entity_id
_entity_poly.type
_entity_poly.pdbx_seq_one_letter_code
_entity_poly.pdbx_strand_id
1 'polypeptide(L)'
;MGVDLGDLVEGRDVSLQELGGETIAIDAMNVLYQFLSIIRQRDGTPLKDSNGNVTSHLTGLFYRNIGLLENDIKPVYVFDGAAPELKEKETTKRRKKREEAREEWKKLKEEGKISEAYSKATQSSKLTGDMIEESKKLLEAMGIPTVQAPSEGEAQAAYMTTEEYPEDVYAVGSQDWDCLLFGSNKMVKNLTQRKTRKTSGGGQKQISTQVIELNQVLEDLEISHEKLVWMGILVGTDFNPDGVHGIGPKTGLKLVKQHDDFQDLLDHEKVQWESENKPEAILDFLMNPPVEDKQFSTDESSPAKIREILVQEHDFSQDRINSAIDDLEEALESRQSGLDSFV
;
A
#
# COMPACT_ATOMS: atom_id res chain seq x y z
N MET A 1 -4.89 -7.48 -1.12
CA MET A 1 -4.22 -8.29 -2.16
C MET A 1 -5.17 -8.20 -3.32
N GLY A 2 -5.02 -7.10 -4.05
CA GLY A 2 -5.81 -6.77 -5.22
C GLY A 2 -5.37 -7.58 -6.43
N VAL A 3 -5.50 -7.00 -7.62
CA VAL A 3 -5.10 -7.64 -8.87
C VAL A 3 -3.59 -7.89 -8.90
N ASP A 4 -3.13 -9.07 -9.31
CA ASP A 4 -1.70 -9.33 -9.55
C ASP A 4 -1.38 -9.37 -11.05
N LEU A 5 -0.75 -8.29 -11.54
CA LEU A 5 -0.30 -8.16 -12.92
C LEU A 5 1.21 -8.43 -13.09
N GLY A 6 1.90 -8.93 -12.06
CA GLY A 6 3.36 -9.03 -12.03
C GLY A 6 3.99 -9.94 -13.09
N ASP A 7 3.22 -10.86 -13.68
CA ASP A 7 3.68 -11.70 -14.80
C ASP A 7 3.65 -10.99 -16.17
N LEU A 8 2.98 -9.83 -16.25
CA LEU A 8 2.77 -9.07 -17.48
C LEU A 8 3.49 -7.72 -17.49
N VAL A 9 3.74 -7.16 -16.30
CA VAL A 9 4.28 -5.82 -16.16
C VAL A 9 5.62 -5.86 -15.44
N GLU A 10 6.64 -5.33 -16.10
CA GLU A 10 7.96 -5.12 -15.52
C GLU A 10 8.12 -3.65 -15.11
N GLY A 11 8.53 -3.42 -13.86
CA GLY A 11 8.87 -2.09 -13.38
C GLY A 11 10.34 -1.76 -13.63
N ARG A 12 10.65 -0.48 -13.83
CA ARG A 12 12.03 0.02 -13.89
C ARG A 12 12.61 0.10 -12.49
N ASP A 13 13.72 -0.60 -12.25
CA ASP A 13 14.46 -0.51 -11.00
C ASP A 13 15.02 0.91 -10.81
N VAL A 14 14.81 1.48 -9.62
CA VAL A 14 15.33 2.78 -9.20
C VAL A 14 15.91 2.72 -7.79
N SER A 15 16.84 3.62 -7.51
CA SER A 15 17.28 3.94 -6.15
C SER A 15 16.35 4.98 -5.50
N LEU A 16 16.41 5.10 -4.16
CA LEU A 16 15.64 6.15 -3.46
C LEU A 16 16.18 7.55 -3.79
N GLN A 17 17.48 7.67 -4.05
CA GLN A 17 18.11 8.93 -4.45
C GLN A 17 17.57 9.47 -5.78
N GLU A 18 17.19 8.58 -6.71
CA GLU A 18 16.55 8.97 -7.97
C GLU A 18 15.13 9.49 -7.79
N LEU A 19 14.51 9.29 -6.63
CA LEU A 19 13.19 9.83 -6.27
C LEU A 19 13.32 11.07 -5.37
N GLY A 20 14.54 11.57 -5.15
CA GLY A 20 14.76 12.76 -4.32
C GLY A 20 14.10 13.99 -4.93
N GLY A 21 13.42 14.77 -4.09
CA GLY A 21 12.61 15.92 -4.45
C GLY A 21 11.15 15.58 -4.78
N GLU A 22 10.85 14.31 -5.08
CA GLU A 22 9.53 13.88 -5.54
C GLU A 22 8.53 13.71 -4.40
N THR A 23 7.28 14.11 -4.66
CA THR A 23 6.14 13.86 -3.76
C THR A 23 5.49 12.53 -4.09
N ILE A 24 5.35 11.66 -3.09
CA ILE A 24 4.75 10.32 -3.28
C ILE A 24 3.52 10.16 -2.39
N ALA A 25 2.35 9.92 -3.01
CA ALA A 25 1.12 9.57 -2.32
C ALA A 25 1.17 8.10 -1.90
N ILE A 26 1.32 7.83 -0.61
CA ILE A 26 1.47 6.49 -0.05
C ILE A 26 0.10 5.97 0.38
N ASP A 27 -0.30 4.80 -0.11
CA ASP A 27 -1.46 4.08 0.43
C ASP A 27 -1.16 3.66 1.87
N ALA A 28 -1.84 4.33 2.82
CA ALA A 28 -1.66 4.09 4.24
C ALA A 28 -2.06 2.66 4.62
N MET A 29 -3.16 2.14 4.10
CA MET A 29 -3.68 0.83 4.49
C MET A 29 -2.74 -0.27 4.01
N ASN A 30 -2.28 -0.21 2.76
CA ASN A 30 -1.29 -1.15 2.23
C ASN A 30 0.01 -1.14 3.07
N VAL A 31 0.56 0.05 3.36
CA VAL A 31 1.80 0.19 4.12
C VAL A 31 1.66 -0.26 5.58
N LEU A 32 0.56 0.07 6.26
CA LEU A 32 0.31 -0.37 7.63
C LEU A 32 0.18 -1.89 7.72
N TYR A 33 -0.56 -2.52 6.80
CA TYR A 33 -0.63 -3.98 6.73
C TYR A 33 0.74 -4.60 6.46
N GLN A 34 1.54 -3.98 5.58
CA GLN A 34 2.91 -4.40 5.32
C GLN A 34 3.75 -4.35 6.60
N PHE A 35 3.71 -3.27 7.37
CA PHE A 35 4.44 -3.14 8.64
C PHE A 35 4.03 -4.21 9.65
N LEU A 36 2.73 -4.48 9.80
CA LEU A 36 2.25 -5.55 10.67
C LEU A 36 2.70 -6.94 10.21
N SER A 37 2.88 -7.13 8.91
CA SER A 37 3.38 -8.38 8.34
C SER A 37 4.88 -8.56 8.54
N ILE A 38 5.69 -7.51 8.29
CA ILE A 38 7.15 -7.63 8.22
C ILE A 38 7.88 -7.27 9.52
N ILE A 39 7.32 -6.38 10.36
CA ILE A 39 7.98 -5.88 11.57
C ILE A 39 7.51 -6.74 12.74
N ARG A 40 8.26 -7.82 12.99
CA ARG A 40 7.94 -8.84 13.99
C ARG A 40 9.17 -9.26 14.76
N GLN A 41 8.96 -9.84 15.93
CA GLN A 41 9.98 -10.55 16.67
C GLN A 41 10.44 -11.80 15.91
N ARG A 42 11.55 -12.41 16.35
CA ARG A 42 12.12 -13.61 15.71
C ARG A 42 11.17 -14.81 15.71
N ASP A 43 10.29 -14.90 16.69
CA ASP A 43 9.27 -15.95 16.81
C ASP A 43 8.00 -15.66 15.99
N GLY A 44 7.98 -14.57 15.22
CA GLY A 44 6.85 -14.15 14.41
C GLY A 44 5.77 -13.40 15.18
N THR A 45 5.91 -13.17 16.48
CA THR A 45 4.98 -12.30 17.20
C THR A 45 5.14 -10.84 16.76
N PRO A 46 4.06 -10.06 16.63
CA PRO A 46 4.15 -8.62 16.42
C PRO A 46 4.92 -7.94 17.56
N LEU A 47 5.52 -6.78 17.27
CA LEU A 47 6.06 -5.91 18.31
C LEU A 47 4.91 -5.38 19.17
N LYS A 48 5.13 -5.29 20.47
CA LYS A 48 4.13 -4.87 21.44
C LYS A 48 4.75 -4.04 22.56
N ASP A 49 3.94 -3.18 23.16
CA ASP A 49 4.23 -2.50 24.42
C ASP A 49 3.95 -3.40 25.64
N SER A 50 4.18 -2.88 26.85
CA SER A 50 3.94 -3.59 28.12
C SER A 50 2.47 -3.93 28.37
N ASN A 51 1.54 -3.18 27.79
CA ASN A 51 0.09 -3.41 27.85
C ASN A 51 -0.38 -4.45 26.82
N GLY A 52 0.50 -4.86 25.89
CA GLY A 52 0.22 -5.86 24.88
C GLY A 52 -0.39 -5.30 23.59
N ASN A 53 -0.45 -3.97 23.44
CA ASN A 53 -0.87 -3.29 22.21
C ASN A 53 0.20 -3.47 21.13
N VAL A 54 -0.21 -3.56 19.87
CA VAL A 54 0.71 -3.86 18.75
C VAL A 54 1.37 -2.59 18.23
N THR A 55 2.68 -2.48 18.35
CA THR A 55 3.46 -1.27 17.99
C THR A 55 4.27 -1.39 16.69
N SER A 56 4.11 -2.52 15.98
CA SER A 56 4.79 -2.79 14.70
C SER A 56 4.55 -1.70 13.65
N HIS A 57 3.33 -1.15 13.61
CA HIS A 57 2.94 -0.12 12.66
C HIS A 57 3.63 1.23 12.94
N LEU A 58 3.68 1.66 14.21
CA LEU A 58 4.39 2.86 14.66
C LEU A 58 5.90 2.78 14.37
N THR A 59 6.49 1.62 14.66
CA THR A 59 7.91 1.37 14.33
C THR A 59 8.15 1.52 12.83
N GLY A 60 7.26 0.97 12.01
CA GLY A 60 7.36 1.08 10.56
C GLY A 60 7.25 2.52 10.09
N LEU A 61 6.21 3.23 10.50
CA LEU A 61 5.98 4.62 10.12
C LEU A 61 7.16 5.51 10.50
N PHE A 62 7.62 5.41 11.75
CA PHE A 62 8.67 6.28 12.25
C PHE A 62 9.99 6.09 11.48
N TYR A 63 10.55 4.88 11.49
CA TYR A 63 11.87 4.65 10.90
C TYR A 63 11.86 4.60 9.37
N ARG A 64 10.74 4.22 8.73
CA ARG A 64 10.69 4.22 7.25
C ARG A 64 10.59 5.62 6.70
N ASN A 65 9.77 6.47 7.30
CA ASN A 65 9.62 7.83 6.81
C ASN A 65 10.88 8.67 7.05
N ILE A 66 11.61 8.48 8.16
CA ILE A 66 12.94 9.08 8.32
C ILE A 66 13.82 8.73 7.11
N GLY A 67 13.91 7.45 6.75
CA GLY A 67 14.69 7.02 5.60
C GLY A 67 14.19 7.56 4.24
N LEU A 68 12.90 7.85 4.09
CA LEU A 68 12.39 8.53 2.89
C LEU A 68 12.81 10.00 2.86
N LEU A 69 12.64 10.70 3.98
CA LEU A 69 13.00 12.11 4.15
C LEU A 69 14.51 12.34 3.99
N GLU A 70 15.36 11.44 4.51
CA GLU A 70 16.81 11.45 4.29
C GLU A 70 17.20 11.36 2.80
N ASN A 71 16.33 10.79 1.97
CA ASN A 71 16.52 10.73 0.51
C ASN A 71 15.75 11.84 -0.22
N ASP A 72 15.32 12.88 0.49
CA ASP A 72 14.53 14.02 -0.01
C ASP A 72 13.20 13.62 -0.67
N ILE A 73 12.66 12.45 -0.34
CA ILE A 73 11.33 12.03 -0.79
C ILE A 73 10.29 12.68 0.13
N LYS A 74 9.21 13.23 -0.45
CA LYS A 74 8.14 13.91 0.29
C LYS A 74 6.91 12.98 0.39
N PRO A 75 6.77 12.18 1.47
CA PRO A 75 5.64 11.28 1.61
C PRO A 75 4.35 12.04 1.97
N VAL A 76 3.23 11.60 1.39
CA VAL A 76 1.88 12.03 1.76
C VAL A 76 1.05 10.77 1.97
N TYR A 77 0.51 10.56 3.17
CA TYR A 77 -0.25 9.34 3.44
C TYR A 77 -1.73 9.50 3.11
N VAL A 78 -2.27 8.60 2.29
CA VAL A 78 -3.69 8.59 1.92
C VAL A 78 -4.39 7.47 2.67
N PHE A 79 -5.36 7.82 3.51
CA PHE A 79 -6.16 6.88 4.31
C PHE A 79 -7.52 6.63 3.68
N ASP A 80 -8.00 5.38 3.75
CA ASP A 80 -9.36 5.00 3.32
C ASP A 80 -10.43 5.74 4.11
N GLY A 81 -11.48 6.17 3.41
CA GLY A 81 -12.74 6.67 3.94
C GLY A 81 -13.79 5.58 4.09
N ALA A 82 -15.01 5.87 3.64
CA ALA A 82 -16.09 4.91 3.70
C ALA A 82 -15.89 3.79 2.66
N ALA A 83 -15.82 2.55 3.12
CA ALA A 83 -15.71 1.40 2.24
C ALA A 83 -16.97 1.31 1.34
N PRO A 84 -16.82 1.08 0.03
CA PRO A 84 -17.95 0.95 -0.87
C PRO A 84 -18.71 -0.35 -0.58
N GLU A 85 -20.01 -0.36 -0.89
CA GLU A 85 -20.88 -1.54 -0.68
C GLU A 85 -20.32 -2.80 -1.37
N LEU A 86 -19.65 -2.61 -2.51
CA LEU A 86 -19.00 -3.66 -3.30
C LEU A 86 -17.94 -4.45 -2.50
N LYS A 87 -17.35 -3.90 -1.42
CA LYS A 87 -16.30 -4.56 -0.60
C LYS A 87 -16.80 -5.35 0.61
N GLU A 88 -18.11 -5.45 0.85
CA GLU A 88 -18.64 -6.13 2.04
C GLU A 88 -18.23 -7.61 2.11
N LYS A 89 -18.32 -8.32 0.98
CA LYS A 89 -17.90 -9.72 0.86
C LYS A 89 -16.42 -9.92 1.08
N GLU A 90 -15.58 -9.09 0.46
CA GLU A 90 -14.13 -9.24 0.58
C GLU A 90 -13.68 -8.96 2.01
N THR A 91 -14.26 -7.94 2.65
CA THR A 91 -14.03 -7.66 4.07
C THR A 91 -14.38 -8.87 4.95
N THR A 92 -15.50 -9.55 4.66
CA THR A 92 -15.93 -10.75 5.39
C THR A 92 -15.00 -11.94 5.13
N LYS A 93 -14.61 -12.19 3.88
CA LYS A 93 -13.65 -13.24 3.50
C LYS A 93 -12.28 -13.02 4.15
N ARG A 94 -11.76 -11.78 4.12
CA ARG A 94 -10.51 -11.38 4.78
C ARG A 94 -10.59 -11.63 6.28
N ARG A 95 -11.71 -11.28 6.92
CA ARG A 95 -11.92 -11.54 8.35
C ARG A 95 -11.88 -13.03 8.67
N LYS A 96 -12.58 -13.87 7.89
CA LYS A 96 -12.59 -15.32 8.08
C LYS A 96 -11.21 -15.95 7.89
N LYS A 97 -10.51 -15.61 6.79
CA LYS A 97 -9.15 -16.09 6.51
C LYS A 97 -8.16 -15.72 7.64
N ARG A 98 -8.28 -14.52 8.20
CA ARG A 98 -7.44 -14.08 9.35
C ARG A 98 -7.72 -14.88 10.61
N GLU A 99 -8.97 -15.21 10.87
CA GLU A 99 -9.38 -16.02 12.02
C GLU A 99 -8.84 -17.45 11.91
N GLU A 100 -9.03 -18.09 10.76
CA GLU A 100 -8.46 -19.41 10.45
C GLU A 100 -6.93 -19.41 10.58
N ALA A 101 -6.24 -18.41 10.01
CA ALA A 101 -4.80 -18.27 10.13
C ALA A 101 -4.34 -18.05 11.59
N ARG A 102 -5.14 -17.38 12.42
CA ARG A 102 -4.84 -17.14 13.84
C ARG A 102 -4.93 -18.42 14.66
N GLU A 103 -5.93 -19.25 14.40
CA GLU A 103 -6.09 -20.55 15.05
C GLU A 103 -4.94 -21.50 14.67
N GLU A 104 -4.62 -21.56 13.37
CA GLU A 104 -3.52 -22.37 12.86
C GLU A 104 -2.16 -21.90 13.42
N TRP A 105 -1.94 -20.59 13.50
CA TRP A 105 -0.75 -20.02 14.11
C TRP A 105 -0.57 -20.44 15.58
N LYS A 106 -1.63 -20.37 16.39
CA LYS A 106 -1.58 -20.79 17.81
C LYS A 106 -1.16 -22.25 17.93
N LYS A 107 -1.77 -23.13 17.12
CA LYS A 107 -1.45 -24.56 17.08
C LYS A 107 0.01 -24.80 16.68
N LEU A 108 0.47 -24.19 15.60
CA LEU A 108 1.86 -24.33 15.13
C LEU A 108 2.88 -23.80 16.14
N LYS A 109 2.51 -22.75 16.90
CA LYS A 109 3.33 -22.20 17.99
C LYS A 109 3.45 -23.19 19.15
N GLU A 110 2.35 -23.82 19.56
CA GLU A 110 2.35 -24.86 20.59
C GLU A 110 3.16 -26.10 20.15
N GLU A 111 3.12 -26.45 18.87
CA GLU A 111 3.90 -27.54 18.28
C GLU A 111 5.40 -27.21 18.06
N GLY A 112 5.83 -25.98 18.34
CA GLY A 112 7.23 -25.56 18.15
C GLY A 112 7.69 -25.40 16.69
N LYS A 113 6.75 -25.37 15.72
CA LYS A 113 7.05 -25.22 14.28
C LYS A 113 7.23 -23.74 13.91
N ILE A 114 8.35 -23.16 14.32
CA ILE A 114 8.62 -21.71 14.25
C ILE A 114 8.43 -21.13 12.83
N SER A 115 8.93 -21.80 11.78
CA SER A 115 8.88 -21.29 10.40
C SER A 115 7.45 -21.27 9.84
N GLU A 116 6.69 -22.34 10.04
CA GLU A 116 5.29 -22.44 9.59
C GLU A 116 4.39 -21.49 10.40
N ALA A 117 4.62 -21.42 11.72
CA ALA A 117 3.95 -20.46 12.60
C ALA A 117 4.20 -19.03 12.14
N TYR A 118 5.42 -18.67 11.75
CA TYR A 118 5.73 -17.33 11.25
C TYR A 118 4.87 -16.94 10.04
N SER A 119 4.69 -17.86 9.08
CA SER A 119 3.84 -17.62 7.90
C SER A 119 2.37 -17.39 8.27
N LYS A 120 1.81 -18.15 9.21
CA LYS A 120 0.43 -17.97 9.66
C LYS A 120 0.26 -16.74 10.57
N ALA A 121 1.30 -16.36 11.28
CA ALA A 121 1.33 -15.13 12.09
C ALA A 121 1.21 -13.88 11.22
N THR A 122 1.86 -13.83 10.05
CA THR A 122 1.75 -12.69 9.13
C THR A 122 0.36 -12.59 8.51
N GLN A 123 -0.25 -13.72 8.15
CA GLN A 123 -1.60 -13.79 7.57
C GLN A 123 -2.71 -13.41 8.55
N SER A 124 -2.47 -13.53 9.87
CA SER A 124 -3.45 -13.20 10.92
C SER A 124 -3.39 -11.74 11.40
N SER A 125 -2.52 -10.90 10.81
CA SER A 125 -2.46 -9.46 11.10
C SER A 125 -3.84 -8.80 10.96
N LYS A 126 -4.25 -8.05 11.98
CA LYS A 126 -5.43 -7.19 11.95
C LYS A 126 -5.01 -5.76 12.22
N LEU A 127 -5.43 -4.85 11.35
CA LEU A 127 -5.38 -3.41 11.60
C LEU A 127 -6.68 -3.00 12.32
N THR A 128 -6.57 -2.25 13.40
CA THR A 128 -7.72 -1.73 14.16
C THR A 128 -7.89 -0.23 13.93
N GLY A 129 -9.06 0.32 14.27
CA GLY A 129 -9.29 1.77 14.21
C GLY A 129 -8.32 2.54 15.09
N ASP A 130 -8.06 2.06 16.31
CA ASP A 130 -7.09 2.68 17.22
C ASP A 130 -5.71 2.79 16.60
N MET A 131 -5.22 1.73 15.92
CA MET A 131 -3.93 1.74 15.23
C MET A 131 -3.90 2.74 14.07
N ILE A 132 -5.02 2.94 13.37
CA ILE A 132 -5.12 3.94 12.29
C ILE A 132 -5.03 5.35 12.88
N GLU A 133 -5.74 5.62 13.97
CA GLU A 133 -5.71 6.92 14.63
C GLU A 133 -4.35 7.21 15.28
N GLU A 134 -3.71 6.22 15.91
CA GLU A 134 -2.32 6.31 16.40
C GLU A 134 -1.33 6.57 15.25
N SER A 135 -1.53 5.91 14.10
CA SER A 135 -0.72 6.14 12.90
C SER A 135 -0.82 7.58 12.39
N LYS A 136 -2.04 8.12 12.30
CA LYS A 136 -2.28 9.51 11.89
C LYS A 136 -1.62 10.50 12.85
N LYS A 137 -1.80 10.31 14.16
CA LYS A 137 -1.17 11.15 15.18
C LYS A 137 0.35 11.15 15.10
N LEU A 138 0.96 9.98 14.85
CA LEU A 138 2.40 9.87 14.69
C LEU A 138 2.88 10.58 13.42
N LEU A 139 2.19 10.40 12.29
CA LEU A 139 2.52 11.10 11.04
C LEU A 139 2.42 12.62 11.20
N GLU A 140 1.34 13.12 11.80
CA GLU A 140 1.17 14.54 12.13
C GLU A 140 2.32 15.03 13.04
N ALA A 141 2.66 14.28 14.09
CA ALA A 141 3.76 14.62 14.99
C ALA A 141 5.12 14.62 14.28
N MET A 142 5.28 13.88 13.18
CA MET A 142 6.48 13.89 12.34
C MET A 142 6.48 15.01 11.29
N GLY A 143 5.39 15.80 11.18
CA GLY A 143 5.23 16.79 10.12
C GLY A 143 4.90 16.19 8.75
N ILE A 144 4.40 14.94 8.70
CA ILE A 144 4.08 14.26 7.45
C ILE A 144 2.58 14.44 7.14
N PRO A 145 2.23 15.01 5.99
CA PRO A 145 0.84 15.25 5.62
C PRO A 145 0.04 13.95 5.47
N THR A 146 -1.24 14.04 5.80
CA THR A 146 -2.21 12.96 5.55
C THR A 146 -3.44 13.47 4.81
N VAL A 147 -3.98 12.63 3.93
CA VAL A 147 -5.22 12.88 3.18
C VAL A 147 -6.22 11.79 3.55
N GLN A 148 -7.44 12.19 3.88
CA GLN A 148 -8.53 11.27 4.13
C GLN A 148 -9.36 11.11 2.85
N ALA A 149 -9.28 9.96 2.18
CA ALA A 149 -10.08 9.69 0.98
C ALA A 149 -11.58 9.67 1.31
N PRO A 150 -12.47 10.00 0.36
CA PRO A 150 -13.92 9.83 0.54
C PRO A 150 -14.31 8.34 0.55
N SER A 151 -13.60 7.51 -0.22
CA SER A 151 -13.78 6.06 -0.27
C SER A 151 -12.43 5.32 -0.23
N GLU A 152 -11.90 4.85 -1.36
CA GLU A 152 -10.65 4.09 -1.40
C GLU A 152 -9.42 4.99 -1.39
N GLY A 153 -8.47 4.72 -0.49
CA GLY A 153 -7.21 5.45 -0.41
C GLY A 153 -6.36 5.33 -1.67
N GLU A 154 -6.33 4.14 -2.30
CA GLU A 154 -5.60 3.94 -3.56
C GLU A 154 -6.21 4.71 -4.73
N ALA A 155 -7.54 4.87 -4.78
CA ALA A 155 -8.20 5.65 -5.81
C ALA A 155 -7.91 7.15 -5.64
N GLN A 156 -7.99 7.65 -4.40
CA GLN A 156 -7.61 9.04 -4.11
C GLN A 156 -6.12 9.28 -4.40
N ALA A 157 -5.23 8.35 -4.04
CA ALA A 157 -3.81 8.45 -4.35
C ALA A 157 -3.55 8.44 -5.86
N ALA A 158 -4.25 7.59 -6.62
CA ALA A 158 -4.15 7.55 -8.09
C ALA A 158 -4.57 8.88 -8.71
N TYR A 159 -5.71 9.43 -8.28
CA TYR A 159 -6.20 10.74 -8.72
C TYR A 159 -5.18 11.86 -8.45
N MET A 160 -4.53 11.83 -7.28
CA MET A 160 -3.53 12.83 -6.91
C MET A 160 -2.35 12.90 -7.90
N THR A 161 -2.05 11.81 -8.62
CA THR A 161 -0.96 11.78 -9.61
C THR A 161 -1.34 12.34 -10.99
N THR A 162 -2.60 12.71 -11.18
CA THR A 162 -3.13 13.19 -12.46
C THR A 162 -3.00 14.70 -12.60
N GLU A 163 -3.02 15.20 -13.84
CA GLU A 163 -3.00 16.63 -14.14
C GLU A 163 -4.25 17.38 -13.63
N GLU A 164 -5.30 16.65 -13.23
CA GLU A 164 -6.53 17.25 -12.69
C GLU A 164 -6.35 17.68 -11.22
N TYR A 165 -5.39 17.08 -10.52
CA TYR A 165 -5.14 17.40 -9.12
C TYR A 165 -4.28 18.69 -9.00
N PRO A 166 -4.58 19.59 -8.04
CA PRO A 166 -3.97 20.93 -8.00
C PRO A 166 -2.49 20.97 -7.58
N GLU A 167 -1.92 19.88 -7.08
CA GLU A 167 -0.52 19.81 -6.61
C GLU A 167 0.26 18.73 -7.39
N ASP A 168 1.58 18.88 -7.47
CA ASP A 168 2.44 17.92 -8.17
C ASP A 168 2.73 16.70 -7.29
N VAL A 169 2.12 15.56 -7.62
CA VAL A 169 2.38 14.27 -6.99
C VAL A 169 2.91 13.30 -8.03
N TYR A 170 4.16 12.92 -7.87
CA TYR A 170 4.91 12.14 -8.85
C TYR A 170 4.33 10.73 -9.08
N ALA A 171 3.95 10.02 -8.01
CA ALA A 171 3.50 8.64 -8.08
C ALA A 171 2.74 8.17 -6.83
N VAL A 172 2.06 7.02 -6.95
CA VAL A 172 1.49 6.28 -5.83
C VAL A 172 2.49 5.27 -5.26
N GLY A 173 2.75 5.31 -3.96
CA GLY A 173 3.50 4.29 -3.23
C GLY A 173 2.58 3.19 -2.71
N SER A 174 2.46 2.07 -3.44
CA SER A 174 1.68 0.89 -3.02
C SER A 174 2.38 -0.43 -3.43
N GLN A 175 1.88 -1.56 -2.95
CA GLN A 175 2.22 -2.89 -3.47
C GLN A 175 1.12 -3.48 -4.37
N ASP A 176 -0.11 -2.99 -4.24
CA ASP A 176 -1.29 -3.50 -4.96
C ASP A 176 -1.44 -2.76 -6.30
N TRP A 177 -1.74 -3.50 -7.37
CA TRP A 177 -1.82 -2.96 -8.74
C TRP A 177 -3.09 -2.16 -9.00
N ASP A 178 -4.03 -2.13 -8.05
CA ASP A 178 -5.33 -1.46 -8.17
C ASP A 178 -5.16 0.05 -8.41
N CYS A 179 -4.07 0.67 -7.94
CA CYS A 179 -3.74 2.06 -8.26
C CYS A 179 -3.60 2.33 -9.78
N LEU A 180 -3.07 1.38 -10.57
CA LEU A 180 -3.02 1.51 -12.04
C LEU A 180 -4.42 1.33 -12.65
N LEU A 181 -5.28 0.51 -12.05
CA LEU A 181 -6.67 0.35 -12.50
C LEU A 181 -7.46 1.64 -12.26
N PHE A 182 -7.22 2.34 -11.15
CA PHE A 182 -7.77 3.68 -10.90
C PHE A 182 -7.14 4.79 -11.74
N GLY A 183 -6.17 4.48 -12.61
CA GLY A 183 -5.60 5.45 -13.56
C GLY A 183 -4.40 6.23 -13.03
N SER A 184 -3.71 5.74 -11.99
CA SER A 184 -2.47 6.37 -11.51
C SER A 184 -1.44 6.47 -12.63
N ASN A 185 -0.87 7.66 -12.85
CA ASN A 185 0.14 7.89 -13.89
C ASN A 185 1.40 7.04 -13.64
N LYS A 186 1.82 6.95 -12.38
CA LYS A 186 2.99 6.17 -11.93
C LYS A 186 2.73 5.48 -10.61
N MET A 187 3.36 4.33 -10.43
CA MET A 187 3.35 3.56 -9.19
C MET A 187 4.80 3.29 -8.77
N VAL A 188 5.09 3.42 -7.47
CA VAL A 188 6.37 3.02 -6.86
C VAL A 188 6.17 1.83 -5.94
N LYS A 189 6.69 0.67 -6.35
CA LYS A 189 6.70 -0.56 -5.54
C LYS A 189 7.93 -0.62 -4.65
N ASN A 190 7.80 -1.37 -3.57
CA ASN A 190 8.84 -1.61 -2.56
C ASN A 190 9.42 -0.36 -1.86
N LEU A 191 8.76 0.80 -1.93
CA LEU A 191 9.22 2.07 -1.34
C LEU A 191 9.58 1.95 0.16
N THR A 192 8.70 1.29 0.93
CA THR A 192 8.85 1.11 2.38
C THR A 192 9.44 -0.25 2.77
N GLN A 193 9.90 -1.06 1.80
CA GLN A 193 10.41 -2.40 2.05
C GLN A 193 11.88 -2.41 2.47
N ARG A 194 12.31 -3.51 3.11
CA ARG A 194 13.74 -3.75 3.34
C ARG A 194 14.43 -4.09 2.02
N LYS A 195 15.61 -3.51 1.80
CA LYS A 195 16.48 -3.79 0.62
C LYS A 195 16.84 -5.27 0.45
N THR A 196 16.73 -6.09 1.52
CA THR A 196 16.96 -7.54 1.45
C THR A 196 15.90 -8.32 2.23
N ARG A 197 15.53 -9.48 1.68
CA ARG A 197 14.68 -10.48 2.34
C ARG A 197 15.35 -11.85 2.31
N LYS A 198 15.23 -12.60 3.42
CA LYS A 198 15.66 -14.00 3.47
C LYS A 198 14.70 -14.88 2.65
N THR A 199 15.24 -15.72 1.79
CA THR A 199 14.47 -16.71 1.03
C THR A 199 14.29 -17.98 1.86
N SER A 200 13.27 -18.78 1.53
CA SER A 200 12.98 -20.04 2.24
C SER A 200 14.13 -21.06 2.18
N GLY A 201 15.05 -20.91 1.21
CA GLY A 201 16.27 -21.70 1.10
C GLY A 201 17.49 -21.14 1.86
N GLY A 202 17.32 -20.09 2.67
CA GLY A 202 18.39 -19.49 3.47
C GLY A 202 19.26 -18.44 2.75
N GLY A 203 18.97 -18.14 1.47
CA GLY A 203 19.63 -17.07 0.72
C GLY A 203 19.07 -15.68 1.04
N GLN A 204 19.70 -14.63 0.50
CA GLN A 204 19.16 -13.26 0.52
C GLN A 204 18.78 -12.84 -0.89
N LYS A 205 17.55 -12.36 -1.07
CA LYS A 205 17.10 -11.71 -2.31
C LYS A 205 17.14 -10.20 -2.09
N GLN A 206 17.77 -9.48 -3.01
CA GLN A 206 17.71 -8.03 -3.05
C GLN A 206 16.34 -7.60 -3.58
N ILE A 207 15.73 -6.63 -2.90
CA ILE A 207 14.47 -6.02 -3.31
C ILE A 207 14.83 -4.62 -3.79
N SER A 208 14.62 -4.37 -5.08
CA SER A 208 14.74 -3.06 -5.69
C SER A 208 13.44 -2.28 -5.54
N THR A 209 13.56 -0.96 -5.39
CA THR A 209 12.42 -0.05 -5.59
C THR A 209 12.14 0.00 -7.09
N GLN A 210 10.87 -0.04 -7.48
CA GLN A 210 10.49 -0.13 -8.87
C GLN A 210 9.47 0.95 -9.20
N VAL A 211 9.70 1.67 -10.30
CA VAL A 211 8.73 2.61 -10.88
C VAL A 211 8.03 1.90 -12.03
N ILE A 212 6.71 1.97 -12.05
CA ILE A 212 5.86 1.47 -13.12
C ILE A 212 5.06 2.66 -13.64
N GLU A 213 5.08 2.88 -14.95
CA GLU A 213 4.38 3.99 -15.60
C GLU A 213 3.20 3.45 -16.40
N LEU A 214 1.99 3.97 -16.15
CA LEU A 214 0.77 3.43 -16.75
C LEU A 214 0.85 3.47 -18.28
N ASN A 215 1.31 4.57 -18.87
CA ASN A 215 1.44 4.68 -20.32
C ASN A 215 2.36 3.60 -20.91
N GLN A 216 3.50 3.33 -20.28
CA GLN A 216 4.40 2.25 -20.72
C GLN A 216 3.72 0.88 -20.62
N VAL A 217 2.97 0.62 -19.54
CA VAL A 217 2.20 -0.62 -19.37
C VAL A 217 1.17 -0.79 -20.50
N LEU A 218 0.42 0.27 -20.82
CA LEU A 218 -0.59 0.25 -21.87
C LEU A 218 0.03 0.05 -23.26
N GLU A 219 1.17 0.68 -23.53
CA GLU A 219 1.94 0.51 -24.77
C GLU A 219 2.48 -0.92 -24.92
N ASP A 220 3.15 -1.45 -23.89
CA ASP A 220 3.74 -2.79 -23.90
C ASP A 220 2.67 -3.87 -24.05
N LEU A 221 1.52 -3.66 -23.42
CA LEU A 221 0.38 -4.57 -23.51
C LEU A 221 -0.49 -4.30 -24.74
N GLU A 222 -0.30 -3.20 -25.48
CA GLU A 222 -1.14 -2.75 -26.61
C GLU A 222 -2.65 -2.75 -26.27
N ILE A 223 -3.02 -2.15 -25.15
CA ILE A 223 -4.41 -2.03 -24.68
C ILE A 223 -4.69 -0.62 -24.17
N SER A 224 -5.97 -0.23 -24.12
CA SER A 224 -6.40 0.99 -23.44
C SER A 224 -6.44 0.79 -21.92
N HIS A 225 -6.48 1.89 -21.17
CA HIS A 225 -6.72 1.86 -19.71
C HIS A 225 -8.02 1.15 -19.36
N GLU A 226 -9.08 1.39 -20.13
CA GLU A 226 -10.35 0.66 -19.98
C GLU A 226 -10.18 -0.87 -20.11
N LYS A 227 -9.42 -1.34 -21.11
CA LYS A 227 -9.12 -2.77 -21.27
C LYS A 227 -8.22 -3.32 -20.16
N LEU A 228 -7.35 -2.50 -19.58
CA LEU A 228 -6.58 -2.87 -18.38
C LEU A 228 -7.52 -3.07 -17.17
N VAL A 229 -8.53 -2.20 -17.00
CA VAL A 229 -9.57 -2.35 -15.98
C VAL A 229 -10.41 -3.61 -16.22
N TRP A 230 -10.84 -3.88 -17.45
CA TRP A 230 -11.54 -5.12 -17.79
C TRP A 230 -10.72 -6.35 -17.43
N MET A 231 -9.41 -6.32 -17.74
CA MET A 231 -8.51 -7.42 -17.38
C MET A 231 -8.43 -7.59 -15.86
N GLY A 232 -8.33 -6.50 -15.10
CA GLY A 232 -8.36 -6.54 -13.64
C GLY A 232 -9.64 -7.18 -13.11
N ILE A 233 -10.79 -6.82 -13.67
CA ILE A 233 -12.09 -7.43 -13.33
C ILE A 233 -12.10 -8.92 -13.66
N LEU A 234 -11.60 -9.36 -14.81
CA LEU A 234 -11.56 -10.79 -15.14
C LEU A 234 -10.64 -11.59 -14.21
N VAL A 235 -9.47 -11.05 -13.86
CA VAL A 235 -8.48 -11.70 -12.99
C VAL A 235 -8.97 -11.73 -11.53
N GLY A 236 -9.67 -10.69 -11.10
CA GLY A 236 -10.24 -10.54 -9.77
C GLY A 236 -9.62 -9.37 -9.00
N THR A 237 -10.47 -8.42 -8.63
CA THR A 237 -10.12 -7.25 -7.80
C THR A 237 -10.62 -7.42 -6.37
N ASP A 238 -10.38 -6.45 -5.50
CA ASP A 238 -11.03 -6.40 -4.17
C ASP A 238 -12.57 -6.37 -4.24
N PHE A 239 -13.17 -6.01 -5.38
CA PHE A 239 -14.62 -5.97 -5.61
C PHE A 239 -15.19 -7.29 -6.14
N ASN A 240 -14.33 -8.18 -6.66
CA ASN A 240 -14.69 -9.53 -7.09
C ASN A 240 -13.52 -10.50 -6.85
N PRO A 241 -13.26 -10.85 -5.58
CA PRO A 241 -11.98 -11.44 -5.16
C PRO A 241 -11.63 -12.80 -5.78
N ASP A 242 -12.62 -13.53 -6.27
CA ASP A 242 -12.41 -14.82 -6.90
C ASP A 242 -12.14 -14.69 -8.41
N GLY A 243 -12.31 -13.49 -8.98
CA GLY A 243 -12.23 -13.23 -10.41
C GLY A 243 -13.24 -14.07 -11.20
N VAL A 244 -12.91 -14.31 -12.46
CA VAL A 244 -13.58 -15.30 -13.31
C VAL A 244 -12.76 -16.58 -13.31
N HIS A 245 -13.40 -17.70 -12.96
CA HIS A 245 -12.70 -18.97 -12.81
C HIS A 245 -11.94 -19.36 -14.08
N GLY A 246 -10.65 -19.68 -13.93
CA GLY A 246 -9.78 -20.10 -15.04
C GLY A 246 -9.20 -18.96 -15.88
N ILE A 247 -9.48 -17.69 -15.54
CA ILE A 247 -8.91 -16.53 -16.21
C ILE A 247 -7.84 -15.88 -15.32
N GLY A 248 -6.57 -16.15 -15.64
CA GLY A 248 -5.42 -15.43 -15.08
C GLY A 248 -4.93 -14.31 -16.01
N PRO A 249 -3.88 -13.55 -15.62
CA PRO A 249 -3.44 -12.35 -16.33
C PRO A 249 -3.24 -12.54 -17.85
N LYS A 250 -2.51 -13.59 -18.26
CA LYS A 250 -2.25 -13.89 -19.68
C LYS A 250 -3.51 -14.20 -20.47
N THR A 251 -4.45 -14.94 -19.87
CA THR A 251 -5.73 -15.28 -20.50
C THR A 251 -6.62 -14.04 -20.56
N GLY A 252 -6.66 -13.25 -19.49
CA GLY A 252 -7.38 -11.98 -19.42
C GLY A 252 -6.93 -11.02 -20.50
N LEU A 253 -5.62 -10.81 -20.64
CA LEU A 253 -5.03 -9.96 -21.70
C LEU A 253 -5.47 -10.40 -23.09
N LYS A 254 -5.44 -11.72 -23.37
CA LYS A 254 -5.89 -12.26 -24.65
C LYS A 254 -7.36 -11.93 -24.92
N LEU A 255 -8.22 -12.10 -23.92
CA LEU A 255 -9.66 -11.85 -24.05
C LEU A 255 -9.94 -10.37 -24.28
N VAL A 256 -9.40 -9.47 -23.46
CA VAL A 256 -9.67 -8.02 -23.62
C VAL A 256 -9.17 -7.47 -24.96
N LYS A 257 -8.10 -8.05 -25.54
CA LYS A 257 -7.64 -7.71 -26.89
C LYS A 257 -8.61 -8.15 -27.99
N GLN A 258 -9.42 -9.18 -27.76
CA GLN A 258 -10.34 -9.75 -28.74
C GLN A 258 -11.71 -9.09 -28.77
N HIS A 259 -12.02 -8.26 -27.77
CA HIS A 259 -13.33 -7.62 -27.61
C HIS A 259 -13.19 -6.10 -27.57
N ASP A 260 -14.11 -5.41 -28.23
CA ASP A 260 -14.15 -3.95 -28.31
C ASP A 260 -15.17 -3.32 -27.37
N ASP A 261 -16.05 -4.14 -26.78
CA ASP A 261 -17.09 -3.73 -25.85
C ASP A 261 -17.11 -4.65 -24.63
N PHE A 262 -17.43 -4.09 -23.46
CA PHE A 262 -17.42 -4.83 -22.20
C PHE A 262 -18.53 -5.89 -22.15
N GLN A 263 -19.71 -5.63 -22.72
CA GLN A 263 -20.79 -6.62 -22.76
C GLN A 263 -20.41 -7.80 -23.66
N ASP A 264 -19.81 -7.54 -24.82
CA ASP A 264 -19.31 -8.59 -25.72
C ASP A 264 -18.25 -9.46 -25.04
N LEU A 265 -17.37 -8.85 -24.23
CA LEU A 265 -16.41 -9.58 -23.40
C LEU A 265 -17.11 -10.48 -22.37
N LEU A 266 -18.15 -9.98 -21.70
CA LEU A 266 -18.91 -10.73 -20.69
C LEU A 266 -19.73 -11.88 -21.29
N ASP A 267 -20.18 -11.74 -22.54
CA ASP A 267 -20.94 -12.77 -23.26
C ASP A 267 -20.05 -13.89 -23.81
N HIS A 268 -18.71 -13.73 -23.77
CA HIS A 268 -17.77 -14.75 -24.23
C HIS A 268 -17.90 -16.05 -23.42
N GLU A 269 -17.88 -17.22 -24.09
CA GLU A 269 -18.15 -18.54 -23.49
C GLU A 269 -17.28 -18.92 -22.27
N LYS A 270 -16.09 -18.34 -22.17
CA LYS A 270 -15.15 -18.53 -21.05
C LYS A 270 -15.43 -17.63 -19.85
N VAL A 271 -16.21 -16.58 -20.04
CA VAL A 271 -16.52 -15.62 -18.99
C VAL A 271 -17.78 -16.07 -18.27
N GLN A 272 -17.57 -16.87 -17.22
CA GLN A 272 -18.64 -17.33 -16.35
C GLN A 272 -18.66 -16.45 -15.10
N TRP A 273 -19.53 -15.44 -15.10
CA TRP A 273 -19.61 -14.49 -13.99
C TRP A 273 -20.40 -15.07 -12.81
N GLU A 274 -19.72 -15.24 -11.67
CA GLU A 274 -20.29 -15.83 -10.45
C GLU A 274 -20.33 -14.85 -9.27
N SER A 275 -19.80 -13.62 -9.44
CA SER A 275 -19.84 -12.62 -8.38
C SER A 275 -21.25 -12.06 -8.20
N GLU A 276 -21.62 -11.77 -6.96
CA GLU A 276 -22.89 -11.06 -6.66
C GLU A 276 -22.84 -9.60 -7.08
N ASN A 277 -21.64 -9.01 -7.08
CA ASN A 277 -21.43 -7.67 -7.61
C ASN A 277 -21.56 -7.72 -9.13
N LYS A 278 -22.35 -6.79 -9.68
CA LYS A 278 -22.52 -6.67 -11.13
C LYS A 278 -21.20 -6.20 -11.77
N PRO A 279 -20.73 -6.81 -12.87
CA PRO A 279 -19.50 -6.40 -13.54
C PRO A 279 -19.46 -4.92 -13.87
N GLU A 280 -20.58 -4.37 -14.33
CA GLU A 280 -20.70 -2.97 -14.77
C GLU A 280 -20.59 -2.01 -13.58
N ALA A 281 -21.05 -2.41 -12.39
CA ALA A 281 -20.90 -1.61 -11.19
C ALA A 281 -19.44 -1.57 -10.71
N ILE A 282 -18.69 -2.67 -10.90
CA ILE A 282 -17.26 -2.71 -10.60
C ILE A 282 -16.49 -1.86 -11.62
N LEU A 283 -16.84 -1.97 -12.91
CA LEU A 283 -16.23 -1.16 -13.97
C LEU A 283 -16.46 0.33 -13.71
N ASP A 284 -17.69 0.73 -13.43
CA ASP A 284 -18.03 2.12 -13.11
C ASP A 284 -17.25 2.63 -11.90
N PHE A 285 -17.16 1.83 -10.83
CA PHE A 285 -16.38 2.20 -9.65
C PHE A 285 -14.87 2.36 -9.93
N LEU A 286 -14.28 1.47 -10.72
CA LEU A 286 -12.85 1.53 -11.07
C LEU A 286 -12.53 2.69 -12.02
N MET A 287 -13.45 3.01 -12.93
CA MET A 287 -13.28 4.09 -13.91
C MET A 287 -13.65 5.47 -13.35
N ASN A 288 -14.61 5.52 -12.42
CA ASN A 288 -15.16 6.74 -11.83
C ASN A 288 -15.20 6.65 -10.29
N PRO A 289 -14.07 6.40 -9.61
CA PRO A 289 -14.07 6.26 -8.16
C PRO A 289 -14.41 7.60 -7.48
N PRO A 290 -15.03 7.59 -6.28
CA PRO A 290 -15.18 8.80 -5.48
C PRO A 290 -13.80 9.33 -5.08
N VAL A 291 -13.48 10.55 -5.50
CA VAL A 291 -12.24 11.29 -5.18
C VAL A 291 -12.54 12.77 -4.95
N GLU A 292 -11.67 13.47 -4.23
CA GLU A 292 -11.83 14.90 -3.89
C GLU A 292 -10.53 15.70 -4.06
N ASP A 293 -10.66 16.99 -4.39
CA ASP A 293 -9.59 17.99 -4.43
C ASP A 293 -9.11 18.40 -3.02
N LYS A 294 -8.60 17.43 -2.26
CA LYS A 294 -8.06 17.68 -0.92
C LYS A 294 -6.62 18.12 -1.03
N GLN A 295 -6.37 19.40 -0.80
CA GLN A 295 -5.01 19.89 -0.59
C GLN A 295 -4.42 19.34 0.71
N PHE A 296 -3.10 19.21 0.75
CA PHE A 296 -2.38 18.81 1.95
C PHE A 296 -1.23 19.78 2.24
N SER A 297 -0.91 19.96 3.52
CA SER A 297 0.21 20.79 3.95
C SER A 297 1.12 20.00 4.87
N THR A 298 2.43 20.24 4.72
CA THR A 298 3.41 19.75 5.69
C THR A 298 3.34 20.65 6.93
N ASP A 299 3.04 20.06 8.08
CA ASP A 299 3.09 20.76 9.36
C ASP A 299 4.50 20.69 9.97
N GLU A 300 4.79 21.56 10.95
CA GLU A 300 6.04 21.46 11.72
C GLU A 300 6.08 20.17 12.54
N SER A 301 7.23 19.49 12.53
CA SER A 301 7.43 18.31 13.35
C SER A 301 7.42 18.67 14.83
N SER A 302 6.94 17.74 15.66
CA SER A 302 6.85 17.90 17.11
C SER A 302 7.57 16.77 17.84
N PRO A 303 8.88 16.94 18.13
CA PRO A 303 9.66 16.02 18.94
C PRO A 303 9.01 15.64 20.28
N ALA A 304 8.29 16.58 20.89
CA ALA A 304 7.57 16.36 22.14
C ALA A 304 6.42 15.35 21.97
N LYS A 305 5.56 15.55 20.96
CA LYS A 305 4.47 14.61 20.64
C LYS A 305 5.02 13.24 20.20
N ILE A 306 6.12 13.20 19.44
CA ILE A 306 6.77 11.93 19.04
C ILE A 306 7.21 11.15 20.30
N ARG A 307 7.85 11.82 21.27
CA ARG A 307 8.26 11.20 22.53
C ARG A 307 7.07 10.74 23.36
N GLU A 308 6.00 11.52 23.42
CA GLU A 308 4.77 11.13 24.11
C GLU A 308 4.21 9.81 23.54
N ILE A 309 3.94 9.77 22.23
CA ILE A 309 3.38 8.59 21.56
C ILE A 309 4.32 7.39 21.68
N LEU A 310 5.58 7.53 21.27
CA LEU A 310 6.47 6.37 21.17
C LEU A 310 7.02 5.94 22.54
N VAL A 311 7.49 6.86 23.36
CA VAL A 311 8.20 6.51 24.61
C VAL A 311 7.22 6.36 25.77
N GLN A 312 6.34 7.35 25.97
CA GLN A 312 5.48 7.39 27.16
C GLN A 312 4.27 6.44 27.03
N GLU A 313 3.63 6.39 25.86
CA GLU A 313 2.44 5.55 25.65
C GLU A 313 2.78 4.10 25.26
N HIS A 314 3.89 3.89 24.54
CA HIS A 314 4.21 2.60 23.91
C HIS A 314 5.57 1.99 24.26
N ASP A 315 6.24 2.49 25.31
CA ASP A 315 7.47 1.92 25.88
C ASP A 315 8.67 1.81 24.91
N PHE A 316 8.74 2.66 23.88
CA PHE A 316 9.91 2.69 23.02
C PHE A 316 11.12 3.21 23.79
N SER A 317 12.31 2.76 23.40
CA SER A 317 13.56 3.19 24.03
C SER A 317 13.82 4.67 23.79
N GLN A 318 13.82 5.45 24.88
CA GLN A 318 14.03 6.90 24.84
C GLN A 318 15.29 7.30 24.07
N ASP A 319 16.43 6.66 24.34
CA ASP A 319 17.70 6.97 23.65
C ASP A 319 17.61 6.73 22.14
N ARG A 320 16.99 5.62 21.72
CA ARG A 320 16.81 5.32 20.29
C ARG A 320 15.86 6.29 19.61
N ILE A 321 14.78 6.69 20.29
CA ILE A 321 13.81 7.66 19.76
C ILE A 321 14.44 9.03 19.65
N ASN A 322 15.22 9.48 20.65
CA ASN A 322 15.88 10.78 20.58
C ASN A 322 16.87 10.86 19.42
N SER A 323 17.74 9.84 19.26
CA SER A 323 18.67 9.79 18.12
C SER A 323 17.94 9.84 16.78
N ALA A 324 16.82 9.14 16.65
CA ALA A 324 16.05 9.13 15.39
C ALA A 324 15.23 10.41 15.18
N ILE A 325 14.89 11.15 16.24
CA ILE A 325 14.33 12.50 16.12
C ILE A 325 15.40 13.46 15.59
N ASP A 326 16.64 13.35 16.06
CA ASP A 326 17.74 14.17 15.54
C ASP A 326 17.91 13.92 14.02
N ASP A 327 17.90 12.65 13.58
CA ASP A 327 17.93 12.28 12.15
C ASP A 327 16.72 12.85 11.37
N LEU A 328 15.52 12.85 11.98
CA LEU A 328 14.30 13.43 11.39
C LEU A 328 14.43 14.95 11.19
N GLU A 329 14.90 15.66 12.20
CA GLU A 329 15.07 17.12 12.15
C GLU A 329 16.11 17.51 11.10
N GLU A 330 17.25 16.81 11.06
CA GLU A 330 18.29 17.04 10.03
C GLU A 330 17.75 16.83 8.61
N ALA A 331 16.96 15.76 8.41
CA ALA A 331 16.33 15.48 7.12
C ALA A 331 15.34 16.60 6.71
N LEU A 332 14.56 17.14 7.66
CA LEU A 332 13.60 18.22 7.39
C LEU A 332 14.30 19.58 7.14
N GLU A 333 15.37 19.89 7.87
CA GLU A 333 16.16 21.13 7.71
C GLU A 333 16.91 21.17 6.38
N SER A 334 17.55 20.06 5.99
CA SER A 334 18.29 19.97 4.73
C SER A 334 17.41 20.32 3.52
N ARG A 335 16.14 19.94 3.57
CA ARG A 335 15.12 20.26 2.57
C ARG A 335 14.78 21.74 2.49
N GLN A 336 14.64 22.43 3.62
CA GLN A 336 14.35 23.87 3.65
C GLN A 336 15.50 24.68 3.06
N SER A 337 16.74 24.31 3.40
CA SER A 337 17.94 24.99 2.89
C SER A 337 18.14 24.84 1.37
N GLY A 338 17.69 23.72 0.79
CA GLY A 338 17.70 23.49 -0.65
C GLY A 338 16.80 24.47 -1.40
N LEU A 339 15.58 24.72 -0.88
CA LEU A 339 14.62 25.65 -1.49
C LEU A 339 15.11 27.11 -1.47
N ASP A 340 15.72 27.55 -0.37
CA ASP A 340 16.23 28.92 -0.22
C ASP A 340 17.44 29.21 -1.11
N SER A 341 18.15 28.18 -1.60
CA SER A 341 19.31 28.35 -2.49
C SER A 341 18.96 28.67 -3.95
N PHE A 342 17.67 28.59 -4.32
CA PHE A 342 17.16 28.86 -5.67
C PHE A 342 16.30 30.14 -5.79
N VAL A 343 16.14 30.92 -4.71
CA VAL A 343 15.34 32.17 -4.68
C VAL A 343 16.21 33.41 -4.83
#